data_AF-A0A2U8VZ77-F1
#
_entry.id   AF-A0A2U8VZ77-F1
#
_cell.length_a   1.000
_cell.length_b   1.000
_cell.length_c   1.000
_cell.angle_alpha   90.00
_cell.angle_beta   90.00
_cell.angle_gamma   90.00
#
_symmetry.space_group_name_H-M   'P 1'
#
loop_
_entity.id
_entity.type
_entity.pdbx_description
1 polymer ?
#
loop_
_entity_poly.entity_id
_entity_poly.type
_entity_poly.pdbx_seq_one_letter_code
_entity_poly.pdbx_strand_id
1 'polypeptide(L)'
;MLSLGLALTALTVGPAAAQREDQGLQLGCANDYFRLCVGVDPNSPDAERCMTRNRKRLSAECRAAIGDYDRRSGGKSMPED
;
A
#
# COMPACT_ATOMS: atom_id res chain seq x y z
N MET A 1 28.58 -33.41 -20.49
CA MET A 1 27.74 -32.25 -20.84
C MET A 1 26.37 -32.42 -20.23
N LEU A 2 26.15 -31.93 -19.01
CA LEU A 2 24.79 -31.77 -18.49
C LEU A 2 24.79 -30.61 -17.49
N SER A 3 24.75 -29.40 -18.04
CA SER A 3 24.61 -28.16 -17.26
C SER A 3 23.17 -28.09 -16.78
N LEU A 4 22.94 -28.39 -15.50
CA LEU A 4 21.64 -28.23 -14.85
C LEU A 4 21.41 -26.73 -14.61
N GLY A 5 20.73 -26.08 -15.55
CA GLY A 5 20.36 -24.67 -15.44
C GLY A 5 19.27 -24.49 -14.39
N LEU A 6 19.61 -23.87 -13.26
CA LEU A 6 18.66 -23.46 -12.23
C LEU A 6 17.95 -22.19 -12.72
N ALA A 7 16.77 -22.33 -13.32
CA ALA A 7 15.93 -21.20 -13.68
C ALA A 7 15.27 -20.64 -12.41
N LEU A 8 15.82 -19.55 -11.85
CA LEU A 8 15.14 -18.75 -10.82
C LEU A 8 14.00 -17.98 -11.47
N THR A 9 12.76 -18.45 -11.30
CA THR A 9 11.56 -17.67 -11.57
C THR A 9 11.40 -16.61 -10.48
N ALA A 10 11.70 -15.35 -10.80
CA ALA A 10 11.43 -14.23 -9.91
C ALA A 10 9.91 -14.00 -9.81
N LEU A 11 9.33 -14.27 -8.64
CA LEU A 11 7.97 -13.86 -8.29
C LEU A 11 7.98 -12.33 -8.16
N THR A 12 7.37 -11.62 -9.11
CA THR A 12 7.20 -10.17 -9.04
C THR A 12 6.08 -9.81 -8.09
N VAL A 13 6.36 -9.82 -6.78
CA VAL A 13 5.51 -9.13 -5.80
C VAL A 13 5.54 -7.65 -6.14
N GLY A 14 4.44 -7.15 -6.70
CA GLY A 14 4.31 -5.74 -7.05
C GLY A 14 4.20 -4.84 -5.80
N PRO A 15 4.59 -3.55 -5.91
CA PRO A 15 4.60 -2.61 -4.79
C PRO A 15 3.21 -2.45 -4.13
N ALA A 16 2.14 -2.58 -4.90
CA ALA A 16 0.77 -2.52 -4.38
C ALA A 16 0.45 -3.64 -3.37
N ALA A 17 1.04 -4.83 -3.53
CA ALA A 17 0.88 -5.90 -2.54
C ALA A 17 1.67 -5.59 -1.26
N ALA A 18 2.90 -5.09 -1.40
CA ALA A 18 3.72 -4.68 -0.25
C ALA A 18 3.08 -3.57 0.59
N GLN A 19 2.33 -2.66 -0.04
CA GLN A 19 1.64 -1.58 0.65
C GLN A 19 0.49 -2.08 1.54
N ARG A 20 -0.29 -3.06 1.06
CA ARG A 20 -1.45 -3.60 1.80
C ARG A 20 -1.02 -4.39 3.04
N GLU A 21 0.16 -5.00 2.98
CA GLU A 21 0.74 -5.78 4.06
C GLU A 21 1.56 -4.93 5.06
N ASP A 22 1.77 -3.63 4.81
CA ASP A 22 2.55 -2.77 5.71
C ASP A 22 1.75 -2.43 6.98
N GLN A 23 2.21 -2.94 8.12
CA GLN A 23 1.57 -2.70 9.42
C GLN A 23 1.52 -1.21 9.79
N GLY A 24 2.52 -0.42 9.38
CA GLY A 24 2.55 1.01 9.66
C GLY A 24 1.40 1.75 8.98
N LEU A 25 1.14 1.42 7.71
CA LEU A 25 -0.02 1.90 6.96
C LEU A 25 -1.34 1.39 7.55
N GLN A 26 -1.43 0.09 7.84
CA GLN A 26 -2.66 -0.49 8.40
C GLN A 26 -3.06 0.20 9.70
N LEU A 27 -2.11 0.40 10.61
CA LEU A 27 -2.37 1.05 11.90
C LEU A 27 -2.63 2.55 11.73
N GLY A 28 -1.74 3.26 11.03
CA GLY A 28 -1.84 4.72 10.89
C GLY A 28 -3.05 5.18 10.07
N CYS A 29 -3.59 4.32 9.20
CA CYS A 29 -4.74 4.64 8.35
C CYS A 29 -6.04 3.93 8.73
N ALA A 30 -6.05 3.07 9.75
CA ALA A 30 -7.25 2.32 10.15
C ALA A 30 -8.45 3.24 10.41
N ASN A 31 -8.27 4.31 11.19
CA ASN A 31 -9.36 5.22 11.54
C ASN A 31 -9.94 5.93 10.30
N ASP A 32 -9.07 6.43 9.42
CA ASP A 32 -9.48 7.08 8.18
C ASP A 32 -10.21 6.09 7.26
N TYR A 33 -9.72 4.86 7.17
CA TYR A 33 -10.37 3.80 6.41
C TYR A 33 -11.80 3.55 6.91
N PHE A 34 -11.98 3.33 8.22
CA PHE A 34 -13.29 3.11 8.82
C PHE A 34 -14.25 4.28 8.60
N ARG A 35 -13.74 5.52 8.54
CA ARG A 35 -14.57 6.73 8.39
C ARG A 35 -14.88 7.07 6.92
N LEU A 36 -13.96 6.79 6.00
CA LEU A 36 -13.99 7.30 4.63
C LEU A 36 -14.32 6.20 3.60
N CYS A 37 -14.06 4.94 3.93
CA CYS A 37 -14.13 3.78 3.03
C CYS A 37 -15.05 2.67 3.54
N VAL A 38 -16.18 3.05 4.14
CA VAL A 38 -17.19 2.10 4.65
C VAL A 38 -17.66 1.15 3.54
N GLY A 39 -17.68 -0.15 3.84
CA GLY A 39 -18.13 -1.20 2.91
C GLY A 39 -17.08 -1.65 1.88
N VAL A 40 -15.89 -1.08 1.91
CA VAL A 40 -14.74 -1.58 1.14
C VAL A 40 -14.01 -2.65 1.96
N ASP A 41 -13.45 -3.67 1.32
CA ASP A 41 -12.54 -4.61 1.97
C ASP A 41 -11.13 -3.99 2.08
N PRO A 42 -10.56 -3.85 3.30
CA PRO A 42 -9.26 -3.19 3.50
C PRO A 42 -8.09 -3.88 2.80
N ASN A 43 -8.22 -5.17 2.48
CA ASN A 43 -7.19 -5.94 1.77
C ASN A 43 -7.38 -5.93 0.25
N SER A 44 -8.44 -5.28 -0.25
CA SER A 44 -8.73 -5.20 -1.68
C SER A 44 -8.01 -4.03 -2.37
N PRO A 45 -7.82 -4.11 -3.70
CA PRO A 45 -7.39 -2.94 -4.49
C PRO A 45 -8.34 -1.73 -4.41
N ASP A 46 -9.61 -1.94 -4.02
CA ASP A 46 -10.57 -0.85 -3.83
C ASP A 46 -10.26 0.02 -2.62
N ALA A 47 -9.60 -0.52 -1.59
CA ALA A 47 -9.18 0.23 -0.41
C ALA A 47 -8.22 1.35 -0.80
N GLU A 48 -7.20 1.02 -1.58
CA GLU A 48 -6.20 1.97 -2.12
C GLU A 48 -6.87 3.06 -2.96
N ARG A 49 -7.78 2.67 -3.86
CA ARG A 49 -8.55 3.63 -4.67
C ARG A 49 -9.41 4.55 -3.82
N CYS A 50 -10.06 4.00 -2.78
CA CYS A 50 -10.90 4.78 -1.89
C CYS A 50 -10.08 5.80 -1.08
N MET A 51 -8.94 5.36 -0.53
CA MET A 51 -8.04 6.24 0.22
C MET A 51 -7.45 7.32 -0.69
N THR A 52 -7.05 6.98 -1.92
CA THR A 52 -6.57 7.93 -2.92
C THR A 52 -7.59 9.04 -3.18
N ARG A 53 -8.85 8.68 -3.49
CA ARG A 53 -9.92 9.67 -3.70
C ARG A 53 -10.17 10.57 -2.48
N ASN A 54 -9.88 10.07 -1.28
CA ASN A 54 -10.07 10.80 -0.02
C ASN A 54 -8.77 11.41 0.51
N ARG A 55 -7.67 11.44 -0.26
CA ARG A 55 -6.33 11.90 0.19
C ARG A 55 -6.36 13.21 0.99
N LYS A 56 -7.13 14.19 0.50
CA LYS A 56 -7.25 15.53 1.11
C LYS A 56 -7.96 15.53 2.47
N ARG A 57 -8.73 14.47 2.76
CA ARG A 57 -9.51 14.28 3.98
C ARG A 57 -8.81 13.38 5.00
N LEU A 58 -7.68 12.79 4.65
CA LEU A 58 -6.91 11.94 5.54
C LEU A 58 -6.39 12.74 6.74
N SER A 59 -6.38 12.08 7.89
CA SER A 59 -5.77 12.57 9.11
C SER A 59 -4.28 12.89 8.91
N ALA A 60 -3.72 13.66 9.84
CA ALA A 60 -2.28 13.89 9.86
C ALA A 60 -1.50 12.59 10.10
N GLU A 61 -2.07 11.68 10.90
CA GLU A 61 -1.49 10.38 11.23
C GLU A 61 -1.35 9.49 10.00
N CYS A 62 -2.43 9.27 9.25
CA CYS A 62 -2.37 8.44 8.04
C CYS A 62 -1.45 9.05 6.98
N ARG A 63 -1.44 10.39 6.81
CA ARG A 63 -0.49 11.06 5.91
C ARG A 63 0.96 10.85 6.32
N ALA A 64 1.25 10.87 7.63
CA ALA A 64 2.59 10.58 8.13
C ALA A 64 2.99 9.11 7.89
N ALA A 65 2.07 8.17 8.09
CA ALA A 65 2.29 6.75 7.80
C ALA A 65 2.60 6.50 6.32
N ILE A 66 1.84 7.14 5.40
CA ILE A 66 2.10 7.07 3.96
C ILE A 66 3.49 7.63 3.62
N GLY A 67 3.82 8.82 4.14
CA GLY A 67 5.15 9.41 3.89
C GLY A 67 6.30 8.57 4.47
N ASP A 68 6.08 7.85 5.56
CA ASP A 68 7.06 6.92 6.12
C ASP A 68 7.25 5.68 5.26
N TYR A 69 6.15 5.10 4.80
CA TYR A 69 6.18 3.98 3.87
C TYR A 69 6.83 4.35 2.53
N ASP A 70 6.52 5.52 1.96
CA ASP A 70 7.14 6.04 0.73
C ASP A 70 8.66 6.15 0.86
N ARG A 71 9.14 6.73 1.98
CA ARG A 71 10.58 6.85 2.27
C ARG A 71 11.27 5.49 2.38
N ARG A 72 10.61 4.50 3.00
CA ARG A 72 11.17 3.16 3.19
C ARG A 72 11.14 2.33 1.90
N SER A 73 10.12 2.49 1.07
CA SER A 73 9.90 1.71 -0.15
C SER A 73 10.61 2.29 -1.39
N GLY A 74 11.08 3.54 -1.31
CA GLY A 74 11.74 4.23 -2.42
C GLY A 74 10.78 4.60 -3.56
N GLY A 75 9.47 4.60 -3.29
CA GLY A 75 8.41 4.85 -4.27
C GLY A 75 7.31 5.76 -3.72
N LYS A 76 6.40 6.15 -4.61
CA LYS A 76 5.18 6.89 -4.26
C LYS A 76 4.00 5.94 -4.24
N SER A 77 3.49 5.70 -3.05
CA SER A 77 2.45 4.71 -2.74
C SER A 77 1.05 5.27 -2.93
N MET A 78 0.97 6.61 -2.99
CA MET A 78 -0.26 7.31 -3.29
C MET A 78 0.02 8.35 -4.37
N PRO A 79 -0.69 8.31 -5.52
CA PRO A 79 -0.60 9.36 -6.52
C PRO A 79 -0.89 10.73 -5.89
N GLU A 80 -0.07 11.71 -6.23
CA GLU A 80 -0.32 13.10 -5.90
C GLU A 80 -1.26 13.66 -6.98
N ASP A 81 -2.57 13.68 -6.70
CA ASP A 81 -3.52 14.51 -7.47
C ASP A 81 -3.25 16.00 -7.27
#